data_AF-R9M8T7-F1
#
_entry.id   AF-R9M8T7-F1
#
_cell.length_a   1.000
_cell.length_b   1.000
_cell.length_c   1.000
_cell.angle_alpha   90.00
_cell.angle_beta   90.00
_cell.angle_gamma   90.00
#
_symmetry.space_group_name_H-M   'P 1'
#
loop_
_entity.id
_entity.type
_entity.pdbx_description
1 polymer ?
#
loop_
_entity_poly.entity_id
_entity_poly.type
_entity_poly.pdbx_seq_one_letter_code
_entity_poly.pdbx_strand_id
1 'polypeptide(L)'
;MNVIELERWKPSEEDPRKLEYAGQPMAQEVFEELKCRLESMGYLPDEYFLLDDHWKNGRNIPKGADIFCTTDYGASEGVYLDVYLKWYDENQKKSITRSFITGKTLGENGNDLDRMFLISSAITKAFHGDHATHARYMKIGGVEDDTGGSVVHLSQQEQKVIIKALVEQRERQEQAMSQTEQLLRRMTGSITEYVNTVGMRPLRMSGYDKAILAIQDGEMSVFQELCPKVLAEHTDDLLIAAAGRPGEVGRRMMALVLANDVRFSEDVYRAACQKAVDIADGDRVRLLLTAADHYVPELSPSFHGEMASYAHTDHRFIATEIIKHCSEEQIAAAPPRLLEQFAADHDHRTLSALVEKGISGGSSAWRALHMLTYEGRDSWIAEELLKKRMWVETDDYGALHACVQNDAVDVCKLLLDGGIDFDVYQQWAKNHPCDGHEKTMQALEDHWSEIQTKMAQVPAQENGGMTFG
;
A
#
# COMPACT_ATOMS: atom_id res chain seq x y z
N MET A 1 25.65 4.95 11.48
CA MET A 1 24.79 4.17 10.55
C MET A 1 25.17 2.70 10.69
N ASN A 2 24.21 1.77 10.81
CA ASN A 2 24.52 0.34 10.94
C ASN A 2 24.98 -0.23 9.58
N VAL A 3 25.89 -1.20 9.61
CA VAL A 3 26.45 -1.85 8.43
C VAL A 3 25.48 -2.93 7.93
N ILE A 4 25.35 -3.11 6.61
CA ILE A 4 24.61 -4.22 6.02
C ILE A 4 25.46 -5.48 6.18
N GLU A 5 24.99 -6.42 7.00
CA GLU A 5 25.72 -7.64 7.28
C GLU A 5 25.55 -8.67 6.15
N LEU A 6 26.68 -9.23 5.71
CA LEU A 6 26.71 -10.34 4.74
C LEU A 6 26.67 -11.72 5.42
N GLU A 7 26.65 -11.77 6.75
CA GLU A 7 26.54 -12.98 7.56
C GLU A 7 25.53 -12.75 8.69
N ARG A 8 24.74 -13.77 9.05
CA ARG A 8 23.78 -13.63 10.16
C ARG A 8 24.44 -14.07 11.46
N TRP A 9 24.30 -13.26 12.50
CA TRP A 9 24.76 -13.56 13.85
C TRP A 9 23.59 -13.48 14.84
N LYS A 10 23.54 -14.38 15.82
CA LYS A 10 22.54 -14.41 16.89
C LYS A 10 23.22 -14.37 18.24
N PRO A 11 22.64 -13.75 19.28
CA PRO A 11 23.18 -13.85 20.64
C PRO A 11 23.24 -15.31 21.11
N SER A 12 24.35 -15.71 21.74
CA SER A 12 24.54 -17.03 22.32
C SER A 12 23.55 -17.26 23.47
N GLU A 13 22.98 -18.46 23.53
CA GLU A 13 22.08 -18.85 24.63
C GLU A 13 22.82 -18.97 25.97
N GLU A 14 24.14 -19.19 25.95
CA GLU A 14 24.97 -19.34 27.16
C GLU A 14 25.56 -18.01 27.67
N ASP A 15 25.82 -17.04 26.79
CA ASP A 15 26.33 -15.71 27.13
C ASP A 15 25.78 -14.65 26.17
N PRO A 16 24.80 -13.82 26.62
CA PRO A 16 24.18 -12.79 25.78
C PRO A 16 25.15 -11.73 25.22
N ARG A 17 26.40 -11.68 25.71
CA ARG A 17 27.46 -10.79 25.20
C ARG A 17 28.28 -11.41 24.07
N LYS A 18 28.03 -12.66 23.69
CA LYS A 18 28.68 -13.35 22.58
C LYS A 18 27.68 -13.58 21.45
N LEU A 19 28.15 -13.43 20.22
CA LEU A 19 27.39 -13.70 19.02
C LEU A 19 27.80 -15.07 18.46
N GLU A 20 26.81 -15.91 18.18
CA GLU A 20 26.92 -17.19 17.48
C GLU A 20 26.52 -17.03 16.02
N TYR A 21 27.25 -17.70 15.15
CA TYR A 21 26.99 -17.68 13.72
C TYR A 21 25.66 -18.38 13.39
N ALA A 22 24.74 -17.65 12.76
CA ALA A 22 23.36 -18.06 12.49
C ALA A 22 23.05 -18.31 11.01
N GLY A 23 24.08 -18.28 10.14
CA GLY A 23 23.97 -18.61 8.72
C GLY A 23 24.28 -17.42 7.81
N GLN A 24 23.80 -17.49 6.56
CA GLN A 24 24.00 -16.47 5.53
C GLN A 24 22.65 -15.85 5.14
N PRO A 25 22.59 -14.53 4.91
CA PRO A 25 21.39 -13.87 4.41
C PRO A 25 21.12 -14.23 2.94
N MET A 26 19.87 -14.05 2.50
CA MET A 26 19.54 -14.21 1.09
C MET A 26 20.09 -13.01 0.31
N ALA A 27 20.67 -13.26 -0.86
CA ALA A 27 21.25 -12.23 -1.70
C ALA A 27 20.21 -11.16 -2.12
N GLN A 28 18.95 -11.58 -2.27
CA GLN A 28 17.84 -10.69 -2.57
C GLN A 28 17.47 -9.77 -1.39
N GLU A 29 17.54 -10.25 -0.15
CA GLU A 29 17.32 -9.40 1.05
C GLU A 29 18.41 -8.32 1.15
N VAL A 30 19.67 -8.71 0.92
CA VAL A 30 20.81 -7.78 0.95
C VAL A 30 20.69 -6.71 -0.15
N PHE A 31 20.22 -7.10 -1.33
CA PHE A 31 19.97 -6.17 -2.43
C PHE A 31 18.85 -5.17 -2.13
N GLU A 32 17.70 -5.63 -1.63
CA GLU A 32 16.57 -4.73 -1.34
C GLU A 32 16.89 -3.77 -0.18
N GLU A 33 17.61 -4.24 0.85
CA GLU A 33 18.10 -3.36 1.93
C GLU A 33 19.02 -2.27 1.37
N LEU A 34 19.99 -2.64 0.52
CA LEU A 34 20.89 -1.68 -0.11
C LEU A 34 20.12 -0.69 -0.99
N LYS A 35 19.20 -1.18 -1.83
CA LYS A 35 18.40 -0.37 -2.73
C LYS A 35 17.54 0.64 -1.96
N CYS A 36 16.85 0.19 -0.91
CA CYS A 36 16.05 1.07 -0.04
C CYS A 36 16.90 2.17 0.59
N ARG A 37 18.10 1.81 1.08
CA ARG A 37 19.05 2.78 1.66
C ARG A 37 19.53 3.80 0.63
N LEU A 38 19.93 3.37 -0.56
CA LEU A 38 20.34 4.27 -1.64
C LEU A 38 19.20 5.19 -2.08
N GLU A 39 17.98 4.66 -2.20
CA GLU A 39 16.79 5.42 -2.55
C GLU A 39 16.49 6.52 -1.54
N SER A 40 16.59 6.22 -0.23
CA SER A 40 16.41 7.20 0.84
C SER A 40 17.42 8.35 0.80
N MET A 41 18.62 8.10 0.26
CA MET A 41 19.67 9.11 0.06
C MET A 41 19.57 9.83 -1.30
N GLY A 42 18.67 9.38 -2.20
CA GLY A 42 18.60 9.86 -3.58
C GLY A 42 19.75 9.35 -4.47
N TYR A 43 20.40 8.25 -4.07
CA TYR A 43 21.60 7.68 -4.68
C TYR A 43 21.30 6.43 -5.51
N LEU A 44 20.12 6.34 -6.10
CA LEU A 44 19.86 5.36 -7.16
C LEU A 44 20.32 5.91 -8.52
N PRO A 45 20.92 5.07 -9.38
CA PRO A 45 21.06 5.38 -10.79
C PRO A 45 19.69 5.67 -11.43
N ASP A 46 19.65 6.58 -12.38
CA ASP A 46 18.41 7.06 -12.99
C ASP A 46 17.91 6.24 -14.20
N GLU A 47 18.72 5.31 -14.73
CA GLU A 47 18.24 4.36 -15.74
C GLU A 47 17.77 3.06 -15.11
N TYR A 48 18.66 2.35 -14.40
CA TYR A 48 18.30 1.13 -13.67
C TYR A 48 19.32 0.76 -12.58
N PHE A 49 18.87 -0.08 -11.65
CA PHE A 49 19.68 -0.72 -10.62
C PHE A 49 19.14 -2.12 -10.36
N LEU A 50 19.88 -3.15 -10.79
CA LEU A 50 19.36 -4.51 -10.96
C LEU A 50 20.25 -5.55 -10.27
N LEU A 51 19.62 -6.49 -9.57
CA LEU A 51 20.27 -7.70 -9.07
C LEU A 51 20.60 -8.65 -10.24
N ASP A 52 21.83 -9.16 -10.25
CA ASP A 52 22.29 -10.14 -11.24
C ASP A 52 21.47 -11.45 -11.15
N ASP A 53 21.10 -11.98 -12.32
CA ASP A 53 20.22 -13.15 -12.46
C ASP A 53 20.70 -14.37 -11.69
N HIS A 54 22.02 -14.50 -11.50
CA HIS A 54 22.62 -15.59 -10.74
C HIS A 54 22.13 -15.65 -9.30
N TRP A 55 21.76 -14.51 -8.71
CA TRP A 55 21.37 -14.40 -7.29
C TRP A 55 19.86 -14.40 -7.06
N LYS A 56 19.06 -14.44 -8.13
CA LYS A 56 17.61 -14.60 -8.04
C LYS A 56 17.23 -16.00 -7.51
N ASN A 57 15.99 -16.15 -7.06
CA ASN A 57 15.42 -17.40 -6.55
C ASN A 57 16.01 -17.91 -5.22
N GLY A 58 16.21 -17.00 -4.24
CA GLY A 58 16.51 -17.37 -2.86
C GLY A 58 17.91 -17.91 -2.62
N ARG A 59 18.90 -17.54 -3.45
CA ARG A 59 20.30 -17.89 -3.18
C ARG A 59 20.86 -17.09 -2.02
N ASN A 60 21.63 -17.76 -1.17
CA ASN A 60 22.32 -17.12 -0.05
C ASN A 60 23.66 -16.51 -0.48
N ILE A 61 24.06 -15.46 0.23
CA ILE A 61 25.41 -14.92 0.15
C ILE A 61 26.44 -15.99 0.57
N PRO A 62 27.58 -16.13 -0.12
CA PRO A 62 28.63 -17.06 0.30
C PRO A 62 29.29 -16.61 1.61
N LYS A 63 29.63 -17.58 2.47
CA LYS A 63 30.34 -17.30 3.73
C LYS A 63 31.69 -16.62 3.46
N GLY A 64 32.00 -15.59 4.24
CA GLY A 64 33.21 -14.77 4.06
C GLY A 64 33.23 -13.96 2.77
N ALA A 65 32.06 -13.69 2.17
CA ALA A 65 31.96 -12.77 1.04
C ALA A 65 32.19 -11.32 1.48
N ASP A 66 32.84 -10.57 0.59
CA ASP A 66 33.06 -9.15 0.68
C ASP A 66 32.61 -8.47 -0.62
N ILE A 67 32.35 -7.17 -0.57
CA ILE A 67 31.91 -6.40 -1.73
C ILE A 67 32.96 -5.40 -2.22
N PHE A 68 32.96 -5.14 -3.52
CA PHE A 68 33.62 -3.96 -4.08
C PHE A 68 32.87 -3.47 -5.31
N CYS A 69 33.03 -2.19 -5.60
CA CYS A 69 32.36 -1.53 -6.72
C CYS A 69 33.37 -1.12 -7.79
N THR A 70 32.96 -1.16 -9.06
CA THR A 70 33.66 -0.54 -10.17
C THR A 70 32.73 0.42 -10.89
N THR A 71 33.23 1.61 -11.21
CA THR A 71 32.47 2.65 -11.90
C THR A 71 33.28 3.12 -13.09
N ASP A 72 32.71 3.03 -14.29
CA ASP A 72 33.38 3.43 -15.53
C ASP A 72 32.36 3.74 -16.64
N TYR A 73 32.84 4.35 -17.72
CA TYR A 73 32.08 4.51 -18.95
C TYR A 73 31.93 3.13 -19.65
N GLY A 74 30.71 2.82 -20.08
CA GLY A 74 30.43 1.57 -20.79
C GLY A 74 30.59 1.69 -22.30
N ALA A 75 30.39 0.57 -23.00
CA ALA A 75 30.35 0.54 -24.47
C ALA A 75 29.03 1.06 -25.07
N SER A 76 28.01 1.25 -24.23
CA SER A 76 26.71 1.83 -24.60
C SER A 76 26.53 3.15 -23.83
N GLU A 77 25.79 4.11 -24.39
CA GLU A 77 25.50 5.41 -23.78
C GLU A 77 25.16 5.26 -22.30
N GLY A 78 25.90 5.94 -21.41
CA GLY A 78 25.70 5.94 -19.95
C GLY A 78 26.94 5.57 -19.14
N VAL A 79 26.92 5.87 -17.84
CA VAL A 79 27.95 5.44 -16.88
C VAL A 79 27.47 4.19 -16.16
N TYR A 80 28.35 3.21 -16.01
CA TYR A 80 28.04 1.92 -15.38
C TYR A 80 28.60 1.84 -13.97
N LEU A 81 27.86 1.13 -13.11
CA LEU A 81 28.27 0.74 -11.78
C LEU A 81 28.06 -0.77 -11.64
N ASP A 82 29.15 -1.50 -11.48
CA ASP A 82 29.12 -2.93 -11.20
C ASP A 82 29.56 -3.18 -9.76
N VAL A 83 28.73 -3.89 -9.01
CA VAL A 83 29.01 -4.34 -7.65
C VAL A 83 29.30 -5.82 -7.70
N TYR A 84 30.43 -6.24 -7.14
CA TYR A 84 30.88 -7.62 -7.12
C TYR A 84 30.91 -8.18 -5.71
N LEU A 85 30.58 -9.46 -5.58
CA LEU A 85 30.87 -10.27 -4.40
C LEU A 85 32.16 -11.06 -4.63
N LYS A 86 33.07 -11.01 -3.65
CA LYS A 86 34.32 -11.77 -3.64
C LYS A 86 34.42 -12.60 -2.38
N TRP A 87 34.66 -13.90 -2.54
CA TRP A 87 34.87 -14.81 -1.41
C TRP A 87 35.95 -15.85 -1.74
N TYR A 88 36.34 -16.63 -0.75
CA TYR A 88 37.23 -17.77 -0.92
C TYR A 88 36.42 -19.07 -0.87
N ASP A 89 36.44 -19.84 -1.95
CA ASP A 89 35.80 -21.16 -1.99
C ASP A 89 36.78 -22.20 -1.44
N GLU A 90 36.51 -22.71 -0.24
CA GLU A 90 37.34 -23.71 0.43
C GLU A 90 37.41 -25.05 -0.32
N ASN A 91 36.35 -25.41 -1.05
CA ASN A 91 36.30 -26.66 -1.82
C ASN A 91 37.17 -26.56 -3.08
N GLN A 92 37.14 -25.41 -3.74
CA GLN A 92 37.91 -25.17 -4.96
C GLN A 92 39.30 -24.56 -4.70
N LYS A 93 39.58 -24.18 -3.44
CA LYS A 93 40.79 -23.51 -2.96
C LYS A 93 41.16 -22.26 -3.78
N LYS A 94 40.16 -21.49 -4.21
CA LYS A 94 40.33 -20.32 -5.08
C LYS A 94 39.43 -19.17 -4.64
N SER A 95 39.89 -17.95 -4.86
CA SER A 95 39.03 -16.77 -4.71
C SER A 95 38.11 -16.66 -5.91
N ILE A 96 36.82 -16.53 -5.65
CA ILE A 96 35.78 -16.35 -6.65
C ILE A 96 35.29 -14.92 -6.55
N THR A 97 35.20 -14.25 -7.71
CA THR A 97 34.53 -12.95 -7.86
C THR A 97 33.33 -13.15 -8.77
N ARG A 98 32.15 -12.67 -8.37
CA ARG A 98 30.95 -12.69 -9.21
C ARG A 98 30.23 -11.36 -9.16
N SER A 99 29.64 -11.00 -10.30
CA SER A 99 28.72 -9.87 -10.38
C SER A 99 27.56 -10.08 -9.41
N PHE A 100 27.14 -9.01 -8.75
CA PHE A 100 26.04 -9.01 -7.79
C PHE A 100 24.96 -8.02 -8.22
N ILE A 101 25.34 -6.79 -8.54
CA ILE A 101 24.41 -5.72 -8.93
C ILE A 101 25.01 -4.94 -10.09
N THR A 102 24.16 -4.54 -11.04
CA THR A 102 24.52 -3.60 -12.10
C THR A 102 23.59 -2.39 -12.06
N GLY A 103 24.18 -1.20 -12.05
CA GLY A 103 23.51 0.08 -12.15
C GLY A 103 23.97 0.88 -13.36
N LYS A 104 23.09 1.73 -13.90
CA LYS A 104 23.41 2.56 -15.06
C LYS A 104 22.71 3.92 -15.00
N THR A 105 23.40 4.96 -15.48
CA THR A 105 22.80 6.28 -15.72
C THR A 105 22.32 6.47 -17.15
N LEU A 106 21.28 7.30 -17.32
CA LEU A 106 20.79 7.74 -18.63
C LEU A 106 21.79 8.62 -19.39
N GLY A 107 22.63 9.37 -18.68
CA GLY A 107 23.66 10.25 -19.24
C GLY A 107 25.08 9.68 -19.14
N GLU A 108 25.97 10.14 -20.01
CA GLU A 108 27.40 9.73 -20.09
C GLU A 108 28.38 10.89 -19.88
N ASN A 109 27.94 12.02 -19.34
CA ASN A 109 28.83 13.17 -19.16
C ASN A 109 29.60 13.06 -17.83
N GLY A 110 30.58 13.94 -17.63
CA GLY A 110 31.41 13.92 -16.42
C GLY A 110 30.63 14.08 -15.10
N ASN A 111 29.48 14.75 -15.13
CA ASN A 111 28.61 14.87 -13.96
C ASN A 111 27.94 13.53 -13.61
N ASP A 112 27.53 12.77 -14.62
CA ASP A 112 26.96 11.44 -14.42
C ASP A 112 28.01 10.49 -13.84
N LEU A 113 29.27 10.63 -14.27
CA LEU A 113 30.40 9.89 -13.71
C LEU A 113 30.62 10.23 -12.23
N ASP A 114 30.68 11.52 -11.88
CA ASP A 114 30.84 11.97 -10.50
C ASP A 114 29.71 11.46 -9.60
N ARG A 115 28.46 11.55 -10.07
CA ARG A 115 27.30 11.01 -9.37
C ARG A 115 27.45 9.50 -9.16
N MET A 116 27.87 8.75 -10.18
CA MET A 116 28.02 7.31 -10.06
C MET A 116 29.13 6.91 -9.06
N PHE A 117 30.23 7.67 -8.98
CA PHE A 117 31.24 7.47 -7.95
C PHE A 117 30.73 7.76 -6.53
N LEU A 118 29.83 8.73 -6.36
CA LEU A 118 29.15 8.96 -5.07
C LEU A 118 28.28 7.77 -4.66
N ILE A 119 27.54 7.19 -5.62
CA ILE A 119 26.75 5.98 -5.38
C ILE A 119 27.67 4.81 -4.99
N SER A 120 28.76 4.60 -5.72
CA SER A 120 29.80 3.59 -5.43
C SER A 120 30.39 3.75 -4.01
N SER A 121 30.68 4.99 -3.60
CA SER A 121 31.13 5.31 -2.25
C SER A 121 30.08 4.97 -1.20
N ALA A 122 28.82 5.34 -1.43
CA ALA A 122 27.72 5.08 -0.53
C ALA A 122 27.46 3.57 -0.33
N ILE A 123 27.56 2.78 -1.40
CA ILE A 123 27.48 1.32 -1.33
C ILE A 123 28.62 0.76 -0.49
N THR A 124 29.87 1.15 -0.78
CA THR A 124 31.04 0.69 -0.02
C THR A 124 30.87 0.99 1.48
N LYS A 125 30.46 2.21 1.82
CA LYS A 125 30.18 2.62 3.21
C LYS A 125 29.00 1.86 3.84
N ALA A 126 28.02 1.41 3.06
CA ALA A 126 26.91 0.62 3.58
C ALA A 126 27.36 -0.75 4.11
N PHE A 127 28.38 -1.36 3.50
CA PHE A 127 28.91 -2.68 3.89
C PHE A 127 30.18 -2.64 4.73
N HIS A 128 30.97 -1.56 4.67
CA HIS A 128 32.21 -1.44 5.44
C HIS A 128 32.10 -0.44 6.59
N GLY A 129 31.10 0.46 6.57
CA GLY A 129 31.06 1.62 7.44
C GLY A 129 32.09 2.69 7.02
N ASP A 130 32.14 3.79 7.74
CA ASP A 130 32.93 4.98 7.35
C ASP A 130 34.43 4.89 7.69
N HIS A 131 34.90 3.73 8.20
CA HIS A 131 36.31 3.39 8.48
C HIS A 131 37.22 4.57 8.89
N ALA A 132 36.94 5.24 10.01
CA ALA A 132 37.85 6.24 10.57
C ALA A 132 39.14 5.64 11.19
N THR A 133 39.25 4.31 11.30
CA THR A 133 40.40 3.67 11.99
C THR A 133 40.88 2.40 11.27
N HIS A 134 42.09 2.44 10.70
CA HIS A 134 42.82 1.21 10.40
C HIS A 134 43.23 0.50 11.69
N ALA A 135 43.06 -0.82 11.74
CA ALA A 135 43.28 -1.71 12.88
C ALA A 135 44.71 -1.72 13.51
N ARG A 136 45.59 -0.76 13.22
CA ARG A 136 46.97 -0.68 13.74
C ARG A 136 47.22 0.44 14.75
N TYR A 137 46.27 1.34 15.02
CA TYR A 137 46.44 2.38 16.04
C TYR A 137 45.15 2.59 16.84
N MET A 138 45.12 2.12 18.10
CA MET A 138 44.18 2.64 19.09
C MET A 138 44.69 4.01 19.57
N LYS A 139 44.00 5.10 19.22
CA LYS A 139 44.17 6.37 19.93
C LYS A 139 43.53 6.22 21.31
N ILE A 140 44.33 6.36 22.37
CA ILE A 140 43.83 6.49 23.73
C ILE A 140 43.38 7.95 23.91
N GLY A 141 42.09 8.14 24.21
CA GLY A 141 41.47 9.45 24.39
C GLY A 141 40.58 9.81 23.21
N GLY A 142 39.29 9.51 23.34
CA GLY A 142 38.29 9.67 22.28
C GLY A 142 38.03 11.14 21.95
N VAL A 143 38.42 11.53 20.75
CA VAL A 143 37.71 12.45 19.87
C VAL A 143 38.00 11.94 18.45
N GLU A 144 36.97 11.49 17.75
CA GLU A 144 37.06 11.27 16.30
C GLU A 144 37.16 12.65 15.64
N ASP A 145 38.24 12.91 14.89
CA ASP A 145 38.32 14.08 14.03
C ASP A 145 37.42 13.82 12.81
N ASP A 146 36.12 14.08 12.96
CA ASP A 146 35.20 14.17 11.83
C ASP A 146 35.55 15.45 11.05
N THR A 147 36.44 15.32 10.06
CA THR A 147 36.67 16.37 9.07
C THR A 147 35.43 16.43 8.17
N GLY A 148 34.40 17.14 8.63
CA GLY A 148 33.06 17.27 8.05
C GLY A 148 32.98 17.89 6.65
N GLY A 149 33.69 17.31 5.68
CA GLY A 149 33.53 17.60 4.26
C GLY A 149 32.52 16.64 3.64
N SER A 150 31.37 17.16 3.19
CA SER A 150 30.43 16.42 2.33
C SER A 150 30.62 16.86 0.88
N VAL A 151 30.74 15.90 -0.04
CA VAL A 151 30.79 16.15 -1.48
C VAL A 151 29.38 15.98 -2.03
N VAL A 152 28.78 17.07 -2.53
CA VAL A 152 27.43 17.08 -3.12
C VAL A 152 27.53 17.43 -4.60
N HIS A 153 26.95 16.60 -5.45
CA HIS A 153 26.82 16.85 -6.89
C HIS A 153 25.40 17.37 -7.20
N LEU A 154 25.30 18.40 -8.04
CA LEU A 154 24.04 19.03 -8.46
C LEU A 154 24.00 19.09 -9.99
N SER A 155 22.95 18.58 -10.62
CA SER A 155 22.71 18.69 -12.06
C SER A 155 22.50 20.15 -12.49
N GLN A 156 22.63 20.44 -13.79
CA GLN A 156 22.39 21.80 -14.30
C GLN A 156 20.93 22.26 -14.11
N GLN A 157 19.98 21.33 -14.14
CA GLN A 157 18.58 21.62 -13.84
C GLN A 157 18.43 21.94 -12.35
N GLU A 158 19.05 21.17 -11.47
CA GLU A 158 19.05 21.42 -10.02
C GLU A 158 19.76 22.73 -9.66
N GLN A 159 20.88 23.07 -10.30
CA GLN A 159 21.54 24.36 -10.10
C GLN A 159 20.67 25.53 -10.54
N LYS A 160 20.00 25.43 -11.70
CA LYS A 160 19.05 26.46 -12.16
C LYS A 160 17.82 26.54 -11.27
N VAL A 161 17.33 25.42 -10.78
CA VAL A 161 16.24 25.35 -9.81
C VAL A 161 16.68 25.95 -8.47
N ILE A 162 17.89 25.71 -8.00
CA ILE A 162 18.44 26.29 -6.77
C ILE A 162 18.66 27.79 -6.91
N ILE A 163 19.23 28.26 -8.03
CA ILE A 163 19.43 29.70 -8.27
C ILE A 163 18.08 30.42 -8.40
N LYS A 164 17.13 29.84 -9.14
CA LYS A 164 15.78 30.36 -9.27
C LYS A 164 15.05 30.31 -7.91
N ALA A 165 15.23 29.25 -7.14
CA ALA A 165 14.67 29.10 -5.80
C ALA A 165 15.27 30.11 -4.83
N LEU A 166 16.57 30.41 -4.87
CA LEU A 166 17.20 31.43 -4.02
C LEU A 166 16.72 32.84 -4.36
N VAL A 167 16.50 33.14 -5.64
CA VAL A 167 15.94 34.41 -6.11
C VAL A 167 14.46 34.53 -5.72
N GLU A 168 13.66 33.49 -5.94
CA GLU A 168 12.27 33.45 -5.52
C GLU A 168 12.10 33.38 -3.99
N GLN A 169 13.05 32.82 -3.25
CA GLN A 169 13.06 32.75 -1.78
C GLN A 169 13.38 34.10 -1.13
N ARG A 170 14.04 35.01 -1.86
CA ARG A 170 14.14 36.42 -1.46
C ARG A 170 12.80 37.16 -1.58
N GLU A 171 11.99 36.81 -2.58
CA GLU A 171 10.66 37.42 -2.81
C GLU A 171 9.56 36.76 -1.95
N ARG A 172 9.68 35.46 -1.65
CA ARG A 172 8.72 34.70 -0.81
C ARG A 172 8.99 34.72 0.70
N GLN A 173 10.03 35.43 1.16
CA GLN A 173 10.24 35.65 2.61
C GLN A 173 9.11 36.44 3.30
N GLU A 174 8.10 36.91 2.55
CA GLU A 174 6.88 37.51 3.13
C GLU A 174 5.80 36.50 3.55
N GLN A 175 5.68 35.30 2.95
CA GLN A 175 4.59 34.35 3.29
C GLN A 175 4.95 32.86 3.08
N ALA A 176 5.15 32.17 4.22
CA ALA A 176 5.07 30.71 4.46
C ALA A 176 6.15 29.77 3.86
N MET A 177 6.99 29.23 4.76
CA MET A 177 8.11 28.31 4.55
C MET A 177 7.67 26.84 4.62
N SER A 178 7.94 26.06 3.57
CA SER A 178 7.77 24.58 3.60
C SER A 178 9.01 23.83 3.07
N GLN A 179 9.72 24.38 2.08
CA GLN A 179 10.83 23.67 1.42
C GLN A 179 12.19 23.82 2.12
N THR A 180 12.38 24.84 2.96
CA THR A 180 13.61 25.02 3.77
C THR A 180 13.73 23.95 4.86
N GLU A 181 12.59 23.42 5.32
CA GLU A 181 12.49 22.41 6.36
C GLU A 181 12.92 21.02 5.86
N GLN A 182 12.60 20.69 4.60
CA GLN A 182 13.02 19.42 3.97
C GLN A 182 14.53 19.34 3.75
N LEU A 183 15.19 20.48 3.46
CA LEU A 183 16.64 20.54 3.29
C LEU A 183 17.37 20.33 4.62
N LEU A 184 16.85 20.92 5.70
CA LEU A 184 17.41 20.77 7.05
C LEU A 184 17.24 19.34 7.59
N ARG A 185 16.09 18.70 7.33
CA ARG A 185 15.87 17.27 7.64
C ARG A 185 16.94 16.37 7.02
N ARG A 186 17.36 16.66 5.77
CA ARG A 186 18.40 15.89 5.06
C ARG A 186 19.80 16.09 5.64
N MET A 187 20.06 17.20 6.33
CA MET A 187 21.38 17.53 6.88
C MET A 187 21.60 17.02 8.31
N THR A 188 20.55 16.88 9.13
CA THR A 188 20.69 16.55 10.56
C THR A 188 20.00 15.27 11.01
N GLY A 189 19.21 14.61 10.17
CA GLY A 189 18.51 13.36 10.51
C GLY A 189 17.31 13.52 11.46
N SER A 190 17.24 14.60 12.23
CA SER A 190 16.09 15.02 13.04
C SER A 190 16.02 16.56 13.11
N ILE A 191 14.82 17.13 13.01
CA ILE A 191 14.61 18.58 13.21
C ILE A 191 14.82 18.96 14.67
N THR A 192 14.45 18.07 15.60
CA THR A 192 14.52 18.31 17.04
C THR A 192 15.98 18.49 17.50
N GLU A 193 16.89 17.72 16.91
CA GLU A 193 18.32 17.75 17.24
C GLU A 193 19.03 18.98 16.64
N TYR A 194 18.63 19.41 15.44
CA TYR A 194 19.05 20.69 14.82
C TYR A 194 18.62 21.91 15.65
N VAL A 195 17.35 21.93 16.09
CA VAL A 195 16.82 23.04 16.92
C VAL A 195 17.53 23.13 18.27
N ASN A 196 18.03 22.01 18.80
CA ASN A 196 18.82 21.97 20.03
C ASN A 196 20.29 22.38 19.81
N THR A 197 20.88 22.13 18.64
CA THR A 197 22.30 22.44 18.34
C THR A 197 22.54 23.91 17.95
N VAL A 198 21.61 24.57 17.26
CA VAL A 198 21.79 25.95 16.76
C VAL A 198 21.41 27.01 17.79
N GLY A 199 22.00 26.93 19.00
CA GLY A 199 21.67 27.80 20.14
C GLY A 199 21.33 29.27 19.80
N MET A 200 20.14 29.69 20.28
CA MET A 200 19.61 31.07 20.49
C MET A 200 18.56 31.66 19.51
N ARG A 201 17.31 31.15 19.64
CA ARG A 201 15.99 31.86 19.84
C ARG A 201 15.30 32.64 18.68
N PRO A 202 13.94 32.59 18.59
CA PRO A 202 13.09 31.41 18.42
C PRO A 202 11.96 31.63 17.39
N LEU A 203 11.88 30.82 16.32
CA LEU A 203 10.56 30.42 15.84
C LEU A 203 10.07 29.41 16.87
N ARG A 204 9.21 29.83 17.81
CA ARG A 204 8.61 28.89 18.76
C ARG A 204 7.73 27.96 17.94
N MET A 205 8.27 26.82 17.55
CA MET A 205 7.50 25.72 16.99
C MET A 205 6.37 25.42 17.98
N SER A 206 5.14 25.43 17.48
CA SER A 206 3.97 25.27 18.33
C SER A 206 4.03 23.90 19.01
N GLY A 207 3.31 23.75 20.12
CA GLY A 207 3.19 22.43 20.75
C GLY A 207 2.69 21.38 19.75
N TYR A 208 1.76 21.80 18.87
CA TYR A 208 1.17 21.00 17.81
C TYR A 208 2.22 20.52 16.80
N ASP A 209 3.00 21.44 16.22
CA ASP A 209 4.01 21.09 15.22
C ASP A 209 5.04 20.09 15.81
N LYS A 210 5.44 20.31 17.07
CA LYS A 210 6.32 19.36 17.78
C LYS A 210 5.69 18.00 17.98
N ALA A 211 4.38 17.95 18.24
CA ALA A 211 3.67 16.68 18.41
C ALA A 211 3.56 15.92 17.08
N ILE A 212 3.29 16.60 15.97
CA ILE A 212 3.27 15.99 14.63
C ILE A 212 4.65 15.47 14.24
N LEU A 213 5.71 16.23 14.49
CA LEU A 213 7.09 15.77 14.27
C LEU A 213 7.42 14.55 15.14
N ALA A 214 7.06 14.58 16.42
CA ALA A 214 7.29 13.45 17.31
C ALA A 214 6.55 12.19 16.83
N ILE A 215 5.36 12.32 16.24
CA ILE A 215 4.66 11.21 15.59
C ILE A 215 5.46 10.68 14.39
N GLN A 216 5.86 11.56 13.47
CA GLN A 216 6.59 11.22 12.25
C GLN A 216 7.93 10.52 12.56
N ASP A 217 8.74 11.13 13.43
CA ASP A 217 10.07 10.66 13.82
C ASP A 217 9.99 9.48 14.80
N GLY A 218 8.81 9.29 15.40
CA GLY A 218 8.56 8.17 16.26
C GLY A 218 9.03 8.31 17.70
N GLU A 219 9.26 9.54 18.14
CA GLU A 219 9.70 9.90 19.48
C GLU A 219 8.54 9.77 20.49
N MET A 220 8.28 8.54 20.93
CA MET A 220 7.14 8.24 21.83
C MET A 220 7.18 9.03 23.14
N SER A 221 8.36 9.18 23.75
CA SER A 221 8.52 9.93 25.02
C SER A 221 8.13 11.40 24.85
N VAL A 222 8.60 12.02 23.76
CA VAL A 222 8.31 13.42 23.44
C VAL A 222 6.83 13.59 23.12
N PHE A 223 6.25 12.68 22.33
CA PHE A 223 4.82 12.71 22.03
C PHE A 223 3.96 12.55 23.28
N GLN A 224 4.32 11.65 24.20
CA GLN A 224 3.57 11.43 25.44
C GLN A 224 3.49 12.69 26.32
N GLU A 225 4.54 13.51 26.35
CA GLU A 225 4.54 14.77 27.10
C GLU A 225 3.80 15.92 26.41
N LEU A 226 3.71 15.87 25.08
CA LEU A 226 3.09 16.91 24.27
C LEU A 226 1.61 16.66 24.04
N CYS A 227 1.22 15.40 23.79
CA CYS A 227 -0.11 14.98 23.36
C CYS A 227 -1.22 15.61 24.23
N PRO A 228 -1.23 15.50 25.58
CA PRO A 228 -2.31 16.07 26.40
C PRO A 228 -2.44 17.61 26.29
N LYS A 229 -1.37 18.31 25.89
CA LYS A 229 -1.34 19.78 25.80
C LYS A 229 -1.91 20.30 24.48
N VAL A 230 -1.87 19.48 23.43
CA VAL A 230 -2.28 19.85 22.06
C VAL A 230 -3.58 19.21 21.63
N LEU A 231 -3.97 18.13 22.31
CA LEU A 231 -5.11 17.30 21.93
C LEU A 231 -6.40 18.12 21.84
N ALA A 232 -6.67 19.00 22.81
CA ALA A 232 -7.92 19.76 22.89
C ALA A 232 -8.22 20.59 21.63
N GLU A 233 -7.19 21.03 20.91
CA GLU A 233 -7.34 21.87 19.70
C GLU A 233 -7.08 21.11 18.40
N HIS A 234 -6.34 19.98 18.46
CA HIS A 234 -5.82 19.30 17.27
C HIS A 234 -6.03 17.78 17.28
N THR A 235 -7.08 17.27 17.95
CA THR A 235 -7.28 15.81 18.07
C THR A 235 -7.36 15.13 16.70
N ASP A 236 -8.06 15.73 15.73
CA ASP A 236 -8.29 15.17 14.40
C ASP A 236 -6.97 14.92 13.64
N ASP A 237 -6.12 15.94 13.55
CA ASP A 237 -4.83 15.87 12.88
C ASP A 237 -3.90 14.84 13.54
N LEU A 238 -3.93 14.78 14.88
CA LEU A 238 -3.11 13.84 15.66
C LEU A 238 -3.56 12.39 15.45
N LEU A 239 -4.87 12.14 15.36
CA LEU A 239 -5.39 10.81 15.06
C LEU A 239 -4.94 10.37 13.67
N ILE A 240 -5.13 11.20 12.66
CA ILE A 240 -4.77 10.90 11.26
C ILE A 240 -3.26 10.65 11.14
N ALA A 241 -2.43 11.53 11.71
CA ALA A 241 -0.98 11.40 11.69
C ALA A 241 -0.51 10.12 12.41
N ALA A 242 -1.05 9.83 13.60
CA ALA A 242 -0.67 8.64 14.36
C ALA A 242 -1.14 7.34 13.68
N ALA A 243 -2.33 7.34 13.08
CA ALA A 243 -2.87 6.20 12.34
C ALA A 243 -2.02 5.85 11.11
N GLY A 244 -1.45 6.86 10.43
CA GLY A 244 -0.58 6.69 9.26
C GLY A 244 0.88 6.40 9.58
N ARG A 245 1.27 6.30 10.85
CA ARG A 245 2.66 6.06 11.22
C ARG A 245 2.96 4.57 11.39
N PRO A 246 3.90 3.97 10.62
CA PRO A 246 4.14 2.52 10.66
C PRO A 246 4.75 2.02 11.97
N GLY A 247 4.57 0.72 12.23
CA GLY A 247 5.18 0.00 13.34
C GLY A 247 4.50 0.15 14.71
N GLU A 248 5.02 -0.60 15.70
CA GLU A 248 4.48 -0.69 17.07
C GLU A 248 4.38 0.65 17.79
N VAL A 249 5.34 1.53 17.54
CA VAL A 249 5.37 2.82 18.19
C VAL A 249 4.24 3.71 17.63
N GLY A 250 3.88 3.58 16.36
CA GLY A 250 2.72 4.26 15.77
C GLY A 250 1.39 3.78 16.34
N ARG A 251 1.24 2.46 16.50
CA ARG A 251 0.09 1.88 17.21
C ARG A 251 -0.09 2.46 18.61
N ARG A 252 1.01 2.58 19.37
CA ARG A 252 0.99 3.17 20.73
C ARG A 252 0.65 4.65 20.72
N MET A 253 1.15 5.42 19.76
CA MET A 253 0.78 6.83 19.61
C MET A 253 -0.70 7.00 19.26
N MET A 254 -1.22 6.20 18.34
CA MET A 254 -2.64 6.20 17.98
C MET A 254 -3.52 5.81 19.17
N ALA A 255 -3.15 4.75 19.89
CA ALA A 255 -3.83 4.34 21.11
C ALA A 255 -3.82 5.44 22.19
N LEU A 256 -2.71 6.19 22.31
CA LEU A 256 -2.63 7.32 23.23
C LEU A 256 -3.61 8.44 22.85
N VAL A 257 -3.77 8.74 21.55
CA VAL A 257 -4.76 9.73 21.07
C VAL A 257 -6.17 9.26 21.41
N LEU A 258 -6.50 8.01 21.06
CA LEU A 258 -7.83 7.42 21.27
C LEU A 258 -8.21 7.27 22.75
N ALA A 259 -7.25 7.06 23.65
CA ALA A 259 -7.48 6.90 25.09
C ALA A 259 -8.05 8.14 25.81
N ASN A 260 -8.23 9.26 25.12
CA ASN A 260 -8.79 10.49 25.68
C ASN A 260 -10.30 10.64 25.44
N ASP A 261 -10.98 9.56 24.99
CA ASP A 261 -12.45 9.48 24.81
C ASP A 261 -13.06 10.63 23.97
N VAL A 262 -12.30 11.12 22.98
CA VAL A 262 -12.78 12.15 22.05
C VAL A 262 -13.71 11.53 21.01
N ARG A 263 -14.74 12.28 20.60
CA ARG A 263 -15.63 11.91 19.49
C ARG A 263 -15.15 12.57 18.21
N PHE A 264 -15.09 11.79 17.13
CA PHE A 264 -14.62 12.24 15.83
C PHE A 264 -15.80 12.32 14.85
N SER A 265 -15.66 13.18 13.84
CA SER A 265 -16.52 13.08 12.66
C SER A 265 -16.19 11.82 11.88
N GLU A 266 -17.18 11.32 11.13
CA GLU A 266 -16.97 10.15 10.27
C GLU A 266 -15.85 10.39 9.26
N ASP A 267 -15.73 11.60 8.69
CA ASP A 267 -14.69 11.94 7.71
C ASP A 267 -13.27 11.88 8.28
N VAL A 268 -13.07 12.38 9.51
CA VAL A 268 -11.76 12.33 10.18
C VAL A 268 -11.40 10.90 10.51
N TYR A 269 -12.35 10.13 11.03
CA TYR A 269 -12.14 8.72 11.36
C TYR A 269 -11.88 7.88 10.11
N ARG A 270 -12.59 8.19 9.00
CA ARG A 270 -12.34 7.61 7.67
C ARG A 270 -10.91 7.86 7.22
N ALA A 271 -10.43 9.11 7.30
CA ALA A 271 -9.06 9.45 6.92
C ALA A 271 -8.03 8.71 7.77
N ALA A 272 -8.27 8.52 9.06
CA ALA A 272 -7.41 7.74 9.94
C ALA A 272 -7.39 6.24 9.54
N CYS A 273 -8.56 5.64 9.26
CA CYS A 273 -8.65 4.27 8.76
C CYS A 273 -7.93 4.10 7.42
N GLN A 274 -8.12 5.04 6.48
CA GLN A 274 -7.41 5.05 5.19
C GLN A 274 -5.90 5.14 5.39
N LYS A 275 -5.43 5.98 6.30
CA LYS A 275 -4.00 6.05 6.63
C LYS A 275 -3.44 4.75 7.22
N ALA A 276 -4.23 4.03 8.02
CA ALA A 276 -3.85 2.71 8.51
C ALA A 276 -3.84 1.66 7.39
N VAL A 277 -4.75 1.77 6.41
CA VAL A 277 -4.75 0.96 5.20
C VAL A 277 -3.51 1.24 4.36
N ASP A 278 -3.18 2.50 4.07
CA ASP A 278 -2.04 2.93 3.23
C ASP A 278 -0.68 2.37 3.72
N ILE A 279 -0.55 2.07 5.01
CA ILE A 279 0.67 1.47 5.60
C ILE A 279 0.60 -0.06 5.72
N ALA A 280 -0.42 -0.68 5.13
CA ALA A 280 -0.70 -2.11 5.15
C ALA A 280 -0.81 -2.74 6.56
N ASP A 281 -1.25 -1.97 7.58
CA ASP A 281 -1.38 -2.44 8.97
C ASP A 281 -2.79 -2.99 9.25
N GLY A 282 -3.05 -4.22 8.80
CA GLY A 282 -4.38 -4.86 8.91
C GLY A 282 -4.90 -5.01 10.35
N ASP A 283 -4.02 -5.24 11.34
CA ASP A 283 -4.43 -5.30 12.75
C ASP A 283 -4.91 -3.94 13.26
N ARG A 284 -4.23 -2.86 12.86
CA ARG A 284 -4.65 -1.50 13.20
C ARG A 284 -5.97 -1.14 12.53
N VAL A 285 -6.13 -1.46 11.26
CA VAL A 285 -7.40 -1.28 10.54
C VAL A 285 -8.53 -2.01 11.27
N ARG A 286 -8.33 -3.28 11.64
CA ARG A 286 -9.31 -4.06 12.40
C ARG A 286 -9.65 -3.42 13.75
N LEU A 287 -8.67 -2.94 14.50
CA LEU A 287 -8.89 -2.24 15.77
C LEU A 287 -9.72 -0.97 15.58
N LEU A 288 -9.37 -0.14 14.59
CA LEU A 288 -10.10 1.09 14.30
C LEU A 288 -11.55 0.80 13.88
N LEU A 289 -11.77 -0.19 13.02
CA LEU A 289 -13.12 -0.56 12.56
C LEU A 289 -13.98 -1.18 13.67
N THR A 290 -13.37 -1.97 14.57
CA THR A 290 -14.09 -2.56 15.72
C THR A 290 -14.52 -1.50 16.73
N ALA A 291 -13.71 -0.44 16.87
CA ALA A 291 -14.00 0.65 17.79
C ALA A 291 -14.77 1.83 17.15
N ALA A 292 -15.12 1.74 15.86
CA ALA A 292 -15.68 2.87 15.11
C ALA A 292 -16.98 3.41 15.74
N ASP A 293 -17.92 2.53 16.11
CA ASP A 293 -19.19 2.91 16.76
C ASP A 293 -19.00 3.61 18.10
N HIS A 294 -17.88 3.36 18.77
CA HIS A 294 -17.56 4.05 20.01
C HIS A 294 -17.11 5.49 19.71
N TYR A 295 -16.23 5.69 18.74
CA TYR A 295 -15.57 6.98 18.51
C TYR A 295 -16.34 7.92 17.58
N VAL A 296 -17.22 7.39 16.72
CA VAL A 296 -18.01 8.16 15.75
C VAL A 296 -19.49 8.02 16.08
N PRO A 297 -20.15 9.09 16.58
CA PRO A 297 -21.60 9.10 16.76
C PRO A 297 -22.32 8.93 15.42
N GLU A 298 -23.37 8.12 15.38
CA GLU A 298 -24.20 7.91 14.17
C GLU A 298 -23.40 7.44 12.94
N LEU A 299 -22.43 6.53 13.15
CA LEU A 299 -21.64 5.95 12.08
C LEU A 299 -22.51 5.37 10.96
N SER A 300 -22.22 5.74 9.71
CA SER A 300 -22.92 5.20 8.55
C SER A 300 -22.80 3.67 8.50
N PRO A 301 -23.92 2.94 8.28
CA PRO A 301 -23.87 1.49 8.07
C PRO A 301 -22.97 1.05 6.91
N SER A 302 -22.74 1.93 5.91
CA SER A 302 -21.87 1.67 4.76
C SER A 302 -20.38 1.77 5.09
N PHE A 303 -20.01 2.35 6.23
CA PHE A 303 -18.65 2.76 6.55
C PHE A 303 -17.63 1.62 6.41
N HIS A 304 -17.92 0.45 6.99
CA HIS A 304 -17.04 -0.72 6.91
C HIS A 304 -16.88 -1.23 5.47
N GLY A 305 -17.96 -1.23 4.70
CA GLY A 305 -17.94 -1.60 3.28
C GLY A 305 -17.13 -0.62 2.42
N GLU A 306 -17.19 0.67 2.73
CA GLU A 306 -16.38 1.70 2.07
C GLU A 306 -14.89 1.54 2.39
N MET A 307 -14.55 1.19 3.63
CA MET A 307 -13.16 0.89 4.01
C MET A 307 -12.65 -0.40 3.34
N ALA A 308 -13.50 -1.42 3.19
CA ALA A 308 -13.17 -2.60 2.39
C ALA A 308 -12.91 -2.24 0.92
N SER A 309 -13.77 -1.40 0.32
CA SER A 309 -13.63 -0.96 -1.07
C SER A 309 -12.37 -0.11 -1.29
N TYR A 310 -12.04 0.77 -0.34
CA TYR A 310 -10.80 1.54 -0.36
C TYR A 310 -9.58 0.61 -0.30
N ALA A 311 -9.55 -0.32 0.67
CA ALA A 311 -8.46 -1.26 0.86
C ALA A 311 -8.26 -2.21 -0.32
N HIS A 312 -9.30 -2.52 -1.09
CA HIS A 312 -9.20 -3.40 -2.26
C HIS A 312 -8.17 -2.89 -3.29
N THR A 313 -8.06 -1.57 -3.48
CA THR A 313 -7.21 -0.93 -4.50
C THR A 313 -5.75 -1.35 -4.41
N ASP A 314 -5.16 -1.32 -3.21
CA ASP A 314 -3.72 -1.57 -3.00
C ASP A 314 -3.44 -2.72 -2.02
N HIS A 315 -4.41 -3.09 -1.18
CA HIS A 315 -4.24 -4.02 -0.06
C HIS A 315 -5.40 -5.03 0.05
N ARG A 316 -5.60 -5.83 -1.00
CA ARG A 316 -6.71 -6.80 -1.10
C ARG A 316 -6.89 -7.69 0.13
N PHE A 317 -5.80 -8.15 0.76
CA PHE A 317 -5.90 -9.01 1.96
C PHE A 317 -6.59 -8.30 3.14
N ILE A 318 -6.42 -6.97 3.27
CA ILE A 318 -7.11 -6.17 4.28
C ILE A 318 -8.59 -6.09 3.93
N ALA A 319 -8.94 -5.82 2.67
CA ALA A 319 -10.33 -5.79 2.22
C ALA A 319 -11.06 -7.12 2.52
N THR A 320 -10.45 -8.27 2.21
CA THR A 320 -11.02 -9.58 2.52
C THR A 320 -11.20 -9.80 4.03
N GLU A 321 -10.23 -9.39 4.85
CA GLU A 321 -10.36 -9.51 6.31
C GLU A 321 -11.41 -8.56 6.89
N ILE A 322 -11.60 -7.36 6.33
CA ILE A 322 -12.70 -6.46 6.72
C ILE A 322 -14.04 -7.15 6.46
N ILE A 323 -14.27 -7.64 5.23
CA ILE A 323 -15.53 -8.28 4.81
C ILE A 323 -15.89 -9.48 5.70
N LYS A 324 -14.89 -10.27 6.07
CA LYS A 324 -15.06 -11.44 6.94
C LYS A 324 -15.62 -11.07 8.32
N HIS A 325 -15.24 -9.90 8.86
CA HIS A 325 -15.66 -9.45 10.18
C HIS A 325 -16.90 -8.53 10.16
N CYS A 326 -17.30 -8.03 8.99
CA CYS A 326 -18.52 -7.24 8.86
C CYS A 326 -19.78 -8.06 9.18
N SER A 327 -20.77 -7.42 9.79
CA SER A 327 -22.12 -7.96 9.95
C SER A 327 -22.88 -7.98 8.62
N GLU A 328 -24.04 -8.64 8.60
CA GLU A 328 -24.95 -8.62 7.44
C GLU A 328 -25.45 -7.19 7.16
N GLU A 329 -25.81 -6.43 8.20
CA GLU A 329 -26.28 -5.04 8.06
C GLU A 329 -25.20 -4.14 7.44
N GLN A 330 -23.94 -4.30 7.84
CA GLN A 330 -22.81 -3.54 7.30
C GLN A 330 -22.53 -3.87 5.84
N ILE A 331 -22.64 -5.15 5.44
CA ILE A 331 -22.44 -5.55 4.04
C ILE A 331 -23.65 -5.21 3.16
N ALA A 332 -24.86 -5.29 3.69
CA ALA A 332 -26.07 -4.86 2.98
C ALA A 332 -26.04 -3.37 2.64
N ALA A 333 -25.42 -2.54 3.49
CA ALA A 333 -25.21 -1.12 3.25
C ALA A 333 -23.89 -0.81 2.50
N ALA A 334 -23.06 -1.80 2.20
CA ALA A 334 -21.78 -1.59 1.54
C ALA A 334 -21.95 -1.03 0.10
N PRO A 335 -20.95 -0.29 -0.42
CA PRO A 335 -21.01 0.23 -1.77
C PRO A 335 -21.06 -0.92 -2.80
N PRO A 336 -21.97 -0.88 -3.78
CA PRO A 336 -22.10 -1.95 -4.78
C PRO A 336 -20.85 -2.20 -5.62
N ARG A 337 -19.98 -1.18 -5.74
CA ARG A 337 -18.66 -1.29 -6.39
C ARG A 337 -17.77 -2.36 -5.77
N LEU A 338 -17.97 -2.72 -4.50
CA LEU A 338 -17.24 -3.80 -3.85
C LEU A 338 -17.48 -5.14 -4.55
N LEU A 339 -18.71 -5.38 -5.03
CA LEU A 339 -19.05 -6.58 -5.79
C LEU A 339 -18.34 -6.60 -7.16
N GLU A 340 -18.30 -5.46 -7.86
CA GLU A 340 -17.56 -5.29 -9.12
C GLU A 340 -16.05 -5.54 -8.92
N GLN A 341 -15.47 -5.00 -7.85
CA GLN A 341 -14.04 -5.16 -7.52
C GLN A 341 -13.65 -6.63 -7.36
N PHE A 342 -14.41 -7.41 -6.59
CA PHE A 342 -14.12 -8.83 -6.39
C PHE A 342 -14.55 -9.72 -7.57
N ALA A 343 -15.48 -9.26 -8.41
CA ALA A 343 -15.83 -9.90 -9.68
C ALA A 343 -14.66 -9.80 -10.67
N ALA A 344 -14.00 -8.64 -10.77
CA ALA A 344 -12.81 -8.45 -11.59
C ALA A 344 -11.64 -9.36 -11.18
N ASP A 345 -11.56 -9.69 -9.89
CA ASP A 345 -10.53 -10.55 -9.33
C ASP A 345 -10.84 -12.05 -9.44
N HIS A 346 -12.05 -12.41 -9.88
CA HIS A 346 -12.56 -13.78 -9.88
C HIS A 346 -12.50 -14.45 -8.49
N ASP A 347 -12.62 -13.66 -7.40
CA ASP A 347 -12.53 -14.17 -6.02
C ASP A 347 -13.89 -14.71 -5.56
N HIS A 348 -14.19 -15.93 -5.99
CA HIS A 348 -15.42 -16.65 -5.63
C HIS A 348 -15.71 -16.64 -4.12
N ARG A 349 -14.70 -16.82 -3.27
CA ARG A 349 -14.92 -16.95 -1.81
C ARG A 349 -15.41 -15.64 -1.22
N THR A 350 -14.76 -14.54 -1.58
CA THR A 350 -15.15 -13.21 -1.09
C THR A 350 -16.48 -12.78 -1.69
N LEU A 351 -16.70 -13.01 -2.98
CA LEU A 351 -18.00 -12.77 -3.63
C LEU A 351 -19.14 -13.51 -2.95
N SER A 352 -18.95 -14.79 -2.66
CA SER A 352 -19.97 -15.62 -1.99
C SER A 352 -20.29 -15.07 -0.60
N ALA A 353 -19.27 -14.66 0.17
CA ALA A 353 -19.46 -14.05 1.48
C ALA A 353 -20.21 -12.71 1.42
N LEU A 354 -19.92 -11.87 0.41
CA LEU A 354 -20.62 -10.60 0.21
C LEU A 354 -22.11 -10.81 -0.09
N VAL A 355 -22.41 -11.76 -1.00
CA VAL A 355 -23.79 -12.09 -1.39
C VAL A 355 -24.56 -12.75 -0.25
N GLU A 356 -23.95 -13.66 0.51
CA GLU A 356 -24.54 -14.25 1.71
C GLU A 356 -24.96 -13.18 2.71
N LYS A 357 -24.05 -12.23 2.97
CA LYS A 357 -24.28 -11.13 3.90
C LYS A 357 -25.20 -10.04 3.33
N GLY A 358 -25.60 -10.13 2.07
CA GLY A 358 -26.70 -9.34 1.51
C GLY A 358 -26.31 -8.06 0.80
N ILE A 359 -25.11 -7.97 0.24
CA ILE A 359 -24.74 -6.84 -0.61
C ILE A 359 -25.75 -6.67 -1.76
N SER A 360 -26.11 -5.42 -2.08
CA SER A 360 -26.84 -5.10 -3.31
C SER A 360 -25.85 -4.80 -4.45
N GLY A 361 -26.15 -5.28 -5.65
CA GLY A 361 -25.36 -4.98 -6.84
C GLY A 361 -25.56 -3.57 -7.38
N GLY A 362 -26.70 -2.92 -7.07
CA GLY A 362 -27.00 -1.53 -7.45
C GLY A 362 -26.51 -1.13 -8.84
N SER A 363 -25.90 0.04 -8.96
CA SER A 363 -25.36 0.54 -10.24
C SER A 363 -24.17 -0.25 -10.80
N SER A 364 -23.57 -1.13 -10.01
CA SER A 364 -22.40 -1.94 -10.40
C SER A 364 -22.79 -3.34 -10.87
N ALA A 365 -24.06 -3.72 -10.76
CA ALA A 365 -24.50 -5.09 -11.01
C ALA A 365 -24.24 -5.53 -12.45
N TRP A 366 -24.55 -4.67 -13.42
CA TRP A 366 -24.27 -4.93 -14.82
C TRP A 366 -22.79 -5.22 -15.09
N ARG A 367 -21.89 -4.50 -14.41
CA ARG A 367 -20.46 -4.64 -14.64
C ARG A 367 -19.91 -5.87 -13.95
N ALA A 368 -20.37 -6.17 -12.74
CA ALA A 368 -20.03 -7.40 -12.04
C ALA A 368 -20.47 -8.64 -12.86
N LEU A 369 -21.71 -8.66 -13.35
CA LEU A 369 -22.19 -9.76 -14.20
C LEU A 369 -21.46 -9.81 -15.54
N HIS A 370 -21.17 -8.67 -16.16
CA HIS A 370 -20.39 -8.64 -17.39
C HIS A 370 -19.03 -9.31 -17.19
N MET A 371 -18.29 -8.96 -16.14
CA MET A 371 -16.98 -9.55 -15.85
C MET A 371 -17.04 -11.05 -15.60
N LEU A 372 -18.04 -11.53 -14.83
CA LEU A 372 -18.18 -12.95 -14.52
C LEU A 372 -18.67 -13.78 -15.73
N THR A 373 -19.44 -13.18 -16.62
CA THR A 373 -19.99 -13.89 -17.79
C THR A 373 -19.13 -13.76 -19.04
N TYR A 374 -18.19 -12.82 -19.07
CA TYR A 374 -17.31 -12.59 -20.21
C TYR A 374 -16.52 -13.86 -20.56
N GLU A 375 -16.58 -14.27 -21.83
CA GLU A 375 -15.98 -15.51 -22.37
C GLU A 375 -16.46 -16.81 -21.70
N GLY A 376 -17.52 -16.77 -20.87
CA GLY A 376 -18.16 -17.94 -20.28
C GLY A 376 -17.38 -18.66 -19.18
N ARG A 377 -16.12 -18.28 -18.90
CA ARG A 377 -15.22 -19.04 -18.00
C ARG A 377 -15.70 -19.05 -16.55
N ASP A 378 -16.26 -17.96 -16.09
CA ASP A 378 -16.70 -17.76 -14.71
C ASP A 378 -18.21 -17.62 -14.57
N SER A 379 -18.97 -17.98 -15.61
CA SER A 379 -20.44 -17.89 -15.59
C SER A 379 -21.05 -18.74 -14.48
N TRP A 380 -20.40 -19.84 -14.11
CA TRP A 380 -20.80 -20.67 -12.98
C TRP A 380 -20.74 -19.93 -11.64
N ILE A 381 -19.83 -18.95 -11.48
CA ILE A 381 -19.76 -18.09 -10.28
C ILE A 381 -21.00 -17.20 -10.25
N ALA A 382 -21.30 -16.52 -11.36
CA ALA A 382 -22.50 -15.67 -11.45
C ALA A 382 -23.78 -16.46 -11.14
N GLU A 383 -23.92 -17.66 -11.71
CA GLU A 383 -25.05 -18.54 -11.42
C GLU A 383 -25.15 -18.93 -9.94
N GLU A 384 -24.04 -19.32 -9.32
CA GLU A 384 -24.04 -19.75 -7.90
C GLU A 384 -24.40 -18.58 -6.97
N LEU A 385 -23.86 -17.39 -7.24
CA LEU A 385 -24.16 -16.18 -6.47
C LEU A 385 -25.64 -15.80 -6.58
N LEU A 386 -26.20 -15.76 -7.80
CA LEU A 386 -27.62 -15.42 -8.01
C LEU A 386 -28.58 -16.44 -7.38
N LYS A 387 -28.25 -17.75 -7.46
CA LYS A 387 -29.01 -18.81 -6.79
C LYS A 387 -28.96 -18.68 -5.28
N LYS A 388 -27.83 -18.22 -4.73
CA LYS A 388 -27.63 -18.08 -3.30
C LYS A 388 -28.45 -16.93 -2.71
N ARG A 389 -28.43 -15.77 -3.37
CA ARG A 389 -29.28 -14.63 -3.04
C ARG A 389 -29.38 -13.71 -4.24
N MET A 390 -30.59 -13.28 -4.59
CA MET A 390 -30.77 -12.28 -5.64
C MET A 390 -30.25 -10.93 -5.15
N TRP A 391 -29.23 -10.39 -5.84
CA TRP A 391 -28.59 -9.11 -5.53
C TRP A 391 -28.74 -8.09 -6.67
N VAL A 392 -29.46 -8.47 -7.74
CA VAL A 392 -29.79 -7.62 -8.89
C VAL A 392 -31.24 -7.15 -8.74
N GLU A 393 -31.48 -5.86 -8.94
CA GLU A 393 -32.82 -5.27 -8.85
C GLU A 393 -33.66 -5.65 -10.08
N THR A 394 -34.99 -5.72 -9.91
CA THR A 394 -35.91 -6.19 -10.97
C THR A 394 -36.00 -5.25 -12.18
N ASP A 395 -35.58 -3.99 -12.02
CA ASP A 395 -35.53 -2.97 -13.06
C ASP A 395 -34.13 -2.77 -13.66
N ASP A 396 -33.12 -3.56 -13.24
CA ASP A 396 -31.76 -3.50 -13.81
C ASP A 396 -31.67 -4.28 -15.13
N TYR A 397 -32.25 -3.69 -16.18
CA TYR A 397 -32.15 -4.22 -17.53
C TYR A 397 -30.72 -4.19 -18.09
N GLY A 398 -29.84 -3.33 -17.55
CA GLY A 398 -28.43 -3.28 -17.93
C GLY A 398 -27.70 -4.56 -17.54
N ALA A 399 -28.01 -5.10 -16.35
CA ALA A 399 -27.48 -6.37 -15.88
C ALA A 399 -27.91 -7.55 -16.75
N LEU A 400 -29.20 -7.64 -17.10
CA LEU A 400 -29.68 -8.66 -18.03
C LEU A 400 -29.02 -8.50 -19.41
N HIS A 401 -28.94 -7.27 -19.93
CA HIS A 401 -28.36 -7.00 -21.23
C HIS A 401 -26.88 -7.41 -21.32
N ALA A 402 -26.10 -7.16 -20.27
CA ALA A 402 -24.70 -7.56 -20.19
C ALA A 402 -24.52 -9.09 -20.27
N CYS A 403 -25.42 -9.86 -19.66
CA CYS A 403 -25.39 -11.32 -19.75
C CYS A 403 -25.82 -11.82 -21.14
N VAL A 404 -26.77 -11.15 -21.80
CA VAL A 404 -27.18 -11.46 -23.18
C VAL A 404 -26.03 -11.25 -24.15
N GLN A 405 -25.30 -10.14 -24.02
CA GLN A 405 -24.10 -9.83 -24.84
C GLN A 405 -22.98 -10.88 -24.69
N ASN A 406 -22.98 -11.61 -23.58
CA ASN A 406 -22.00 -12.65 -23.29
C ASN A 406 -22.55 -14.06 -23.54
N ASP A 407 -23.75 -14.21 -24.12
CA ASP A 407 -24.44 -15.48 -24.33
C ASP A 407 -24.58 -16.35 -23.06
N ALA A 408 -24.68 -15.71 -21.90
CA ALA A 408 -24.82 -16.38 -20.60
C ALA A 408 -26.28 -16.74 -20.33
N VAL A 409 -26.82 -17.68 -21.11
CA VAL A 409 -28.24 -18.07 -21.12
C VAL A 409 -28.73 -18.45 -19.72
N ASP A 410 -27.99 -19.27 -18.97
CA ASP A 410 -28.42 -19.74 -17.66
C ASP A 410 -28.45 -18.63 -16.60
N VAL A 411 -27.49 -17.70 -16.67
CA VAL A 411 -27.48 -16.49 -15.82
C VAL A 411 -28.69 -15.60 -16.15
N CYS A 412 -28.98 -15.40 -17.44
CA CYS A 412 -30.13 -14.61 -17.88
C CYS A 412 -31.46 -15.22 -17.38
N LYS A 413 -31.62 -16.55 -17.44
CA LYS A 413 -32.81 -17.24 -16.92
C LYS A 413 -32.99 -17.02 -15.42
N LEU A 414 -31.90 -17.08 -14.64
CA LEU A 414 -31.94 -16.80 -13.21
C LEU A 414 -32.38 -15.37 -12.89
N LEU A 415 -32.00 -14.40 -13.73
CA LEU A 415 -32.47 -13.02 -13.58
C LEU A 415 -33.98 -12.87 -13.86
N LEU A 416 -34.51 -13.61 -14.85
CA LEU A 416 -35.95 -13.67 -15.11
C LEU A 416 -36.69 -14.36 -13.95
N ASP A 417 -36.16 -15.47 -13.43
CA ASP A 417 -36.69 -16.14 -12.24
C ASP A 417 -36.65 -15.24 -11.00
N GLY A 418 -35.66 -14.32 -10.95
CA GLY A 418 -35.50 -13.29 -9.94
C GLY A 418 -36.50 -12.13 -10.04
N GLY A 419 -37.30 -12.07 -11.11
CA GLY A 419 -38.39 -11.11 -11.27
C GLY A 419 -38.15 -9.99 -12.29
N ILE A 420 -37.08 -10.04 -13.10
CA ILE A 420 -36.94 -9.11 -14.23
C ILE A 420 -38.01 -9.43 -15.29
N ASP A 421 -38.78 -8.41 -15.67
CA ASP A 421 -39.80 -8.54 -16.71
C ASP A 421 -39.16 -8.55 -18.11
N PHE A 422 -39.28 -9.67 -18.81
CA PHE A 422 -38.70 -9.85 -20.14
C PHE A 422 -39.40 -9.00 -21.22
N ASP A 423 -40.71 -8.78 -21.11
CA ASP A 423 -41.46 -7.98 -22.08
C ASP A 423 -41.06 -6.50 -22.00
N VAL A 424 -40.81 -6.01 -20.78
CA VAL A 424 -40.28 -4.66 -20.56
C VAL A 424 -38.82 -4.56 -21.02
N TYR A 425 -38.01 -5.58 -20.71
CA TYR A 425 -36.63 -5.67 -21.20
C TYR A 425 -36.56 -5.59 -22.73
N GLN A 426 -37.42 -6.31 -23.45
CA GLN A 426 -37.45 -6.27 -24.92
C GLN A 426 -37.75 -4.87 -25.47
N GLN A 427 -38.60 -4.09 -24.79
CA GLN A 427 -38.86 -2.70 -25.18
C GLN A 427 -37.66 -1.81 -24.92
N TRP A 428 -37.01 -1.98 -23.77
CA TRP A 428 -35.80 -1.26 -23.39
C TRP A 428 -34.62 -1.57 -24.33
N ALA A 429 -34.46 -2.83 -24.72
CA ALA A 429 -33.39 -3.33 -25.59
C ALA A 429 -33.47 -2.78 -27.01
N LYS A 430 -34.63 -2.31 -27.49
CA LYS A 430 -34.74 -1.65 -28.81
C LYS A 430 -33.88 -0.38 -28.92
N ASN A 431 -33.58 0.25 -27.79
CA ASN A 431 -32.72 1.43 -27.72
C ASN A 431 -31.24 1.09 -27.46
N HIS A 432 -30.92 -0.19 -27.28
CA HIS A 432 -29.59 -0.70 -26.91
C HIS A 432 -29.24 -1.89 -27.83
N PRO A 433 -28.66 -1.62 -29.02
CA PRO A 433 -28.43 -2.66 -30.02
C PRO A 433 -27.50 -3.76 -29.51
N CYS A 434 -27.88 -5.01 -29.76
CA CYS A 434 -27.18 -6.21 -29.35
C CYS A 434 -27.37 -7.27 -30.44
N ASP A 435 -26.46 -7.27 -31.41
CA ASP A 435 -26.54 -8.11 -32.61
C ASP A 435 -25.81 -9.44 -32.39
N GLY A 436 -26.32 -10.54 -32.97
CA GLY A 436 -25.65 -11.84 -32.98
C GLY A 436 -25.95 -12.78 -31.81
N HIS A 437 -26.94 -12.42 -30.97
CA HIS A 437 -27.34 -13.19 -29.78
C HIS A 437 -28.75 -13.77 -29.91
N GLU A 438 -29.22 -14.07 -31.13
CA GLU A 438 -30.60 -14.48 -31.39
C GLU A 438 -30.97 -15.80 -30.71
N LYS A 439 -30.01 -16.73 -30.57
CA LYS A 439 -30.22 -17.99 -29.85
C LYS A 439 -30.46 -17.77 -28.37
N THR A 440 -29.72 -16.85 -27.77
CA THR A 440 -29.88 -16.46 -26.36
C THR A 440 -31.24 -15.80 -26.17
N MET A 441 -31.63 -14.88 -27.05
CA MET A 441 -32.95 -14.24 -27.02
C MET A 441 -34.10 -15.24 -27.16
N GLN A 442 -34.00 -16.22 -28.07
CA GLN A 442 -35.01 -17.28 -28.22
C GLN A 442 -35.13 -18.13 -26.94
N ALA A 443 -34.00 -18.53 -26.36
CA ALA A 443 -34.00 -19.32 -25.13
C ALA A 443 -34.63 -18.58 -23.94
N LEU A 444 -34.55 -17.24 -23.92
CA LEU A 444 -35.21 -16.42 -22.90
C LEU A 444 -36.69 -16.24 -23.15
N GLU A 445 -37.12 -16.10 -24.41
CA GLU A 445 -38.53 -16.05 -24.77
C GLU A 445 -39.27 -17.36 -24.43
N ASP A 446 -38.62 -18.50 -24.72
CA ASP A 446 -39.13 -19.82 -24.36
C ASP A 446 -39.27 -19.96 -22.84
N HIS A 447 -38.25 -19.57 -22.07
CA HIS A 447 -38.26 -19.62 -20.60
C HIS A 447 -39.29 -18.66 -19.98
N TRP A 448 -39.42 -17.45 -20.53
CA TRP A 448 -40.41 -16.47 -20.09
C TRP A 448 -41.85 -16.98 -20.26
N SER A 449 -42.12 -17.63 -21.40
CA SER A 449 -43.42 -18.28 -21.66
C SER A 449 -43.73 -19.38 -20.63
N GLU A 450 -42.72 -20.13 -20.19
CA GLU A 450 -42.87 -21.12 -19.12
C GLU A 450 -43.18 -20.45 -17.76
N ILE A 451 -42.51 -19.35 -17.41
CA ILE A 451 -42.76 -18.59 -16.18
C ILE A 451 -44.21 -18.08 -16.17
N GLN A 452 -44.67 -17.46 -17.26
CA GLN A 452 -46.04 -16.95 -17.40
C GLN A 452 -47.08 -18.06 -17.26
N THR A 453 -46.83 -19.22 -17.88
CA THR A 453 -47.71 -20.38 -17.77
C THR A 453 -47.80 -20.91 -16.33
N LYS A 454 -46.68 -20.95 -15.61
CA LYS A 454 -46.64 -21.35 -14.19
C LYS A 454 -47.41 -20.35 -13.31
N MET A 455 -47.24 -19.04 -13.52
CA MET A 455 -47.97 -18.01 -12.79
C MET A 455 -49.49 -18.09 -13.02
N ALA A 456 -49.93 -18.36 -14.25
CA ALA A 456 -51.34 -18.52 -14.58
C ALA A 456 -51.99 -19.78 -13.96
N GLN A 457 -51.20 -20.77 -13.53
CA GLN A 457 -51.67 -22.02 -12.92
C GLN A 457 -51.71 -21.98 -11.39
N VAL A 458 -51.21 -20.94 -10.73
CA VAL A 458 -51.33 -20.76 -9.26
C VAL A 458 -52.75 -20.25 -8.94
N PRO A 459 -53.61 -21.02 -8.24
CA PRO A 459 -54.95 -20.56 -7.89
C PRO A 459 -54.86 -19.44 -6.84
N ALA A 460 -55.62 -18.37 -7.03
CA ALA A 460 -55.82 -17.33 -6.02
C ALA A 460 -56.31 -17.97 -4.71
N GLN A 461 -55.47 -17.94 -3.67
CA GLN A 461 -55.85 -18.42 -2.34
C GLN A 461 -56.96 -17.51 -1.80
N GLU A 462 -58.11 -18.11 -1.53
CA GLU A 462 -59.30 -17.43 -0.98
C GLU A 462 -58.95 -16.69 0.32
N ASN A 463 -59.26 -15.39 0.35
CA ASN A 463 -59.36 -14.61 1.57
C ASN A 463 -60.47 -15.21 2.47
N GLY A 464 -60.07 -16.13 3.35
CA GLY A 464 -60.91 -16.62 4.44
C GLY A 464 -61.15 -15.51 5.45
N GLY A 465 -62.31 -14.84 5.31
CA GLY A 465 -62.80 -13.90 6.31
C GLY A 465 -63.01 -14.60 7.66
N MET A 466 -62.38 -14.07 8.71
CA MET A 466 -62.78 -14.31 10.08
C MET A 466 -63.34 -13.02 10.67
N THR A 467 -64.66 -12.93 10.70
CA THR A 467 -65.41 -12.08 11.63
C THR A 467 -65.33 -12.72 13.02
N PHE A 468 -64.88 -11.98 14.02
CA PHE A 468 -65.16 -12.27 15.42
C PHE A 468 -65.95 -11.11 16.02
N GLY A 469 -67.15 -11.44 16.51
CA GLY A 469 -67.92 -10.63 17.45
C GLY A 469 -67.66 -11.04 18.89
#